data_AF-A0A4Q7FRK8-F1
#
_entry.id   AF-A0A4Q7FRK8-F1
#
_cell.length_a   1.000
_cell.length_b   1.000
_cell.length_c   1.000
_cell.angle_alpha   90.00
_cell.angle_beta   90.00
_cell.angle_gamma   90.00
#
_symmetry.space_group_name_H-M   'P 1'
#
loop_
_entity.id
_entity.type
_entity.pdbx_description
1 polymer ?
#
loop_
_entity_poly.entity_id
_entity_poly.type
_entity_poly.pdbx_seq_one_letter_code
_entity_poly.pdbx_strand_id
1 'polypeptide(L)'
;MKTAIFVFLTTVALLILYRMVKYYYLAEGSVWDRLLATAKYSATVLWSMIVALGASILAGISYLAEALNLPDVKAWVTMLPAEWVGFVVAAIMGLTVVSRLRSLPNQPNPGQGA
;
A
#
# COMPACT_ATOMS: atom_id res chain seq x y z
N MET A 1 -15.60 18.52 -7.90
CA MET A 1 -14.39 17.80 -8.39
C MET A 1 -13.68 17.04 -7.27
N LYS A 2 -13.35 17.67 -6.13
CA LYS A 2 -12.69 17.01 -4.97
C LYS A 2 -13.46 15.79 -4.42
N THR A 3 -14.78 15.89 -4.27
CA THR A 3 -15.64 14.78 -3.79
C THR A 3 -15.64 13.56 -4.73
N ALA A 4 -15.62 13.78 -6.05
CA ALA A 4 -15.60 12.68 -7.02
C ALA A 4 -14.28 11.89 -6.97
N ILE A 5 -13.16 12.58 -6.83
CA ILE A 5 -11.84 11.95 -6.65
C ILE A 5 -11.81 11.15 -5.35
N PHE A 6 -12.34 11.71 -4.26
CA PHE A 6 -12.43 11.01 -2.98
C PHE A 6 -13.29 9.74 -3.06
N VAL A 7 -14.48 9.83 -3.66
CA VAL A 7 -15.36 8.67 -3.86
C VAL A 7 -14.69 7.59 -4.72
N PHE A 8 -14.01 8.00 -5.79
CA PHE A 8 -13.26 7.09 -6.65
C PHE A 8 -12.14 6.37 -5.90
N LEU A 9 -11.27 7.12 -5.20
CA LEU A 9 -10.17 6.55 -4.40
C LEU A 9 -10.69 5.61 -3.32
N THR A 10 -11.75 6.00 -2.61
CA THR A 10 -12.37 5.18 -1.56
C THR A 10 -12.94 3.88 -2.14
N THR A 11 -13.59 3.94 -3.30
CA THR A 11 -14.13 2.76 -3.99
C THR A 11 -13.02 1.81 -4.41
N VAL A 12 -11.94 2.33 -4.99
CA VAL A 12 -10.76 1.53 -5.37
C VAL A 12 -10.11 0.91 -4.14
N ALA A 13 -9.95 1.66 -3.04
CA ALA A 13 -9.41 1.16 -1.79
C ALA A 13 -10.26 0.02 -1.19
N LEU A 14 -11.58 0.18 -1.16
CA LEU A 14 -12.51 -0.86 -0.69
C LEU A 14 -12.43 -2.12 -1.56
N LEU A 15 -12.31 -1.98 -2.87
CA LEU A 15 -12.13 -3.11 -3.78
C LEU A 15 -10.81 -3.85 -3.53
N ILE A 16 -9.72 -3.12 -3.30
CA ILE A 16 -8.42 -3.71 -2.94
C ILE A 16 -8.53 -4.45 -1.60
N LEU A 17 -9.14 -3.82 -0.59
CA LEU A 17 -9.32 -4.40 0.74
C LEU A 17 -10.18 -5.66 0.70
N TYR A 18 -11.34 -5.60 0.02
CA TYR A 18 -12.22 -6.75 -0.18
C TYR A 18 -11.49 -7.90 -0.86
N ARG A 19 -10.71 -7.60 -1.91
CA ARG A 19 -9.90 -8.60 -2.61
C ARG A 19 -8.86 -9.21 -1.68
N MET A 20 -8.11 -8.40 -0.93
CA MET A 20 -7.12 -8.89 0.03
C MET A 20 -7.76 -9.81 1.07
N VAL A 21 -8.85 -9.37 1.71
CA VAL A 21 -9.55 -10.15 2.73
C VAL A 21 -10.06 -11.47 2.15
N LYS A 22 -10.73 -11.43 1.00
CA LYS A 22 -11.25 -12.64 0.34
C LYS A 22 -10.15 -13.67 0.05
N TYR A 23 -9.06 -13.25 -0.58
CA TYR A 23 -7.97 -14.19 -0.92
C TYR A 23 -7.14 -14.61 0.29
N TYR A 24 -7.08 -13.79 1.34
CA TYR A 24 -6.41 -14.15 2.59
C TYR A 24 -7.15 -15.28 3.31
N TYR A 25 -8.48 -15.22 3.36
CA TYR A 25 -9.30 -16.26 3.99
C TYR A 25 -9.39 -17.55 3.16
N LEU A 26 -9.23 -17.45 1.84
CA LEU A 26 -9.20 -18.62 0.95
C LEU A 26 -7.82 -19.31 0.90
N ALA A 27 -6.78 -18.65 1.39
CA ALA A 27 -5.43 -19.20 1.40
C ALA A 27 -5.16 -20.00 2.69
N GLU A 28 -4.55 -21.16 2.52
CA GLU A 28 -4.05 -21.99 3.61
C GLU A 28 -2.54 -21.79 3.78
N GLY A 29 -1.99 -22.16 4.94
CA GLY A 29 -0.57 -21.98 5.27
C GLY A 29 -0.28 -20.84 6.24
N SER A 30 0.97 -20.37 6.25
CA SER A 30 1.47 -19.37 7.20
C SER A 30 0.89 -17.98 6.94
N VAL A 31 0.96 -17.07 7.93
CA VAL A 31 0.47 -15.69 7.80
C VAL A 31 1.08 -14.98 6.58
N TRP A 32 2.36 -15.25 6.30
CA TRP A 32 3.07 -14.68 5.16
C TRP A 32 2.64 -15.26 3.82
N ASP A 33 2.38 -16.58 3.75
CA ASP A 33 1.87 -17.23 2.55
C ASP A 33 0.46 -16.75 2.20
N ARG A 34 -0.39 -16.57 3.21
CA ARG A 34 -1.73 -16.00 3.03
C ARG A 34 -1.69 -14.56 2.54
N LEU A 35 -0.78 -13.75 3.09
CA LEU A 35 -0.55 -12.38 2.61
C LEU A 35 -0.08 -12.37 1.15
N LEU A 36 0.90 -13.20 0.80
CA LEU A 36 1.38 -13.31 -0.57
C LEU A 36 0.31 -13.84 -1.54
N ALA A 37 -0.56 -14.74 -1.10
CA ALA A 37 -1.67 -15.26 -1.90
C ALA A 37 -2.64 -14.13 -2.34
N THR A 38 -2.85 -13.11 -1.50
CA THR A 38 -3.66 -11.94 -1.87
C THR A 38 -3.10 -11.17 -3.08
N ALA A 39 -1.80 -11.27 -3.29
CA ALA A 39 -1.04 -10.56 -4.32
C ALA A 39 -0.54 -11.51 -5.43
N LYS A 40 -1.18 -12.67 -5.62
CA LYS A 40 -0.77 -13.69 -6.59
C LYS A 40 0.71 -14.11 -6.42
N TYR A 41 1.16 -14.25 -5.18
CA TYR A 41 2.53 -14.59 -4.81
C TYR A 41 3.60 -13.57 -5.24
N SER A 42 3.22 -12.33 -5.56
CA SER A 42 4.18 -11.25 -5.83
C SER A 42 4.28 -10.30 -4.65
N ALA A 43 5.45 -10.26 -4.00
CA ALA A 43 5.73 -9.32 -2.91
C ALA A 43 5.62 -7.86 -3.37
N THR A 44 5.97 -7.58 -4.63
CA THR A 44 5.89 -6.22 -5.18
C THR A 44 4.44 -5.76 -5.35
N VAL A 45 3.55 -6.65 -5.79
CA VAL A 45 2.11 -6.36 -5.90
C VAL A 45 1.48 -6.17 -4.52
N LEU A 46 1.85 -7.00 -3.54
CA LEU A 46 1.40 -6.85 -2.15
C LEU A 46 1.80 -5.48 -1.60
N TRP A 47 3.04 -5.08 -1.82
CA TRP A 47 3.56 -3.79 -1.39
C TRP A 47 2.80 -2.62 -2.05
N SER A 48 2.53 -2.69 -3.36
CA SER A 48 1.74 -1.67 -4.05
C SER A 48 0.31 -1.55 -3.49
N MET A 49 -0.32 -2.67 -3.10
CA MET A 49 -1.64 -2.65 -2.44
C MET A 49 -1.59 -1.95 -1.08
N ILE A 50 -0.56 -2.21 -0.27
CA ILE A 50 -0.36 -1.55 1.04
C ILE A 50 -0.19 -0.04 0.86
N VAL A 51 0.66 0.37 -0.09
CA VAL A 51 0.88 1.80 -0.39
C VAL A 51 -0.40 2.46 -0.88
N ALA A 52 -1.16 1.80 -1.76
CA ALA A 52 -2.44 2.32 -2.26
C ALA A 52 -3.48 2.51 -1.14
N LEU A 53 -3.56 1.56 -0.20
CA LEU A 53 -4.43 1.67 0.98
C LEU A 53 -3.98 2.81 1.89
N GLY A 54 -2.68 2.90 2.18
CA GLY A 54 -2.11 3.99 3.00
C GLY A 54 -2.37 5.38 2.40
N ALA A 55 -2.16 5.54 1.09
CA ALA A 55 -2.44 6.78 0.37
C ALA A 55 -3.94 7.14 0.42
N SER A 56 -4.82 6.15 0.30
CA SER A 56 -6.27 6.36 0.36
C SER A 56 -6.72 6.80 1.76
N ILE A 57 -6.14 6.22 2.82
CA ILE A 57 -6.41 6.63 4.21
C ILE A 57 -5.94 8.07 4.44
N LEU A 58 -4.69 8.39 4.06
CA LEU A 58 -4.15 9.74 4.22
C LEU A 58 -4.97 10.79 3.45
N ALA A 59 -5.40 10.47 2.23
CA ALA A 59 -6.28 11.33 1.45
C ALA A 59 -7.66 11.50 2.10
N GLY A 60 -8.15 10.49 2.82
CA GLY A 60 -9.44 10.49 3.49
C GLY A 60 -9.46 11.21 4.84
N ILE A 61 -8.35 11.28 5.57
CA ILE A 61 -8.28 11.93 6.89
C ILE A 61 -8.77 13.38 6.83
N SER A 62 -8.34 14.15 5.83
CA SER A 62 -8.78 15.55 5.68
C SER A 62 -10.29 15.68 5.44
N TYR A 63 -10.86 14.73 4.67
CA TYR A 63 -12.30 14.71 4.37
C TYR A 63 -13.13 14.25 5.59
N LEU A 64 -12.63 13.26 6.33
CA LEU A 64 -13.20 12.80 7.59
C LEU A 64 -13.14 13.88 8.68
N ALA A 65 -12.04 14.63 8.78
CA ALA A 65 -11.90 15.74 9.72
C ALA A 65 -12.91 16.86 9.44
N GLU A 66 -13.16 17.17 8.16
CA GLU A 66 -14.20 18.12 7.75
C GLU A 66 -15.61 17.57 8.03
N ALA A 67 -15.88 16.28 7.75
CA ALA A 67 -17.19 15.67 7.97
C ALA A 67 -17.55 15.51 9.46
N LEU A 68 -16.55 15.30 10.32
CA LEU A 68 -16.73 15.13 11.77
C LEU A 68 -16.65 16.45 12.55
N ASN A 69 -16.47 17.60 11.88
CA ASN A 69 -16.25 18.90 12.53
C ASN A 69 -15.12 18.87 13.59
N LEU A 70 -14.02 18.16 13.29
CA LEU A 70 -12.85 18.05 14.16
C LEU A 70 -11.68 18.87 13.58
N PRO A 71 -11.64 20.19 13.81
CA PRO A 71 -10.63 21.08 13.22
C PRO A 71 -9.22 20.77 13.71
N ASP A 72 -9.08 20.23 14.93
CA ASP A 72 -7.79 19.85 15.49
C ASP A 72 -7.10 18.80 14.60
N VAL A 73 -7.81 17.75 14.17
CA VAL A 73 -7.24 16.70 13.31
C VAL A 73 -6.69 17.28 12.00
N LYS A 74 -7.32 18.33 11.46
CA LYS A 74 -6.85 19.03 10.26
C LYS A 74 -5.54 19.79 10.53
N ALA A 75 -5.41 20.41 11.70
CA ALA A 75 -4.20 21.11 12.13
C ALA A 75 -3.00 20.14 12.25
N TRP A 76 -3.23 18.93 12.78
CA TRP A 76 -2.20 17.89 12.86
C TRP A 76 -1.69 17.45 11.48
N VAL A 77 -2.56 17.33 10.48
CA VAL A 77 -2.16 16.99 9.10
C VAL A 77 -1.35 18.11 8.45
N THR A 78 -1.72 19.37 8.68
CA THR A 78 -0.96 20.53 8.15
C THR A 78 0.35 20.78 8.87
N MET A 79 0.52 20.25 10.09
CA MET A 79 1.76 20.35 10.86
C MET A 79 2.79 19.29 10.47
N LEU A 80 2.47 18.31 9.61
CA LEU A 80 3.47 17.33 9.17
C LEU A 80 4.60 18.07 8.42
N PRO A 81 5.83 18.09 8.96
CA PRO A 81 6.96 18.70 8.27
C PRO A 81 7.18 18.03 6.91
N ALA A 82 7.52 18.81 5.88
CA ALA A 82 7.80 18.29 4.53
C ALA A 82 8.87 17.18 4.52
N GLU A 83 9.77 17.20 5.51
CA GLU A 83 10.78 16.17 5.76
C GLU A 83 10.17 14.77 5.95
N TRP A 84 9.00 14.67 6.60
CA TRP A 84 8.30 13.40 6.78
C TRP A 84 7.79 12.82 5.47
N VAL A 85 7.43 13.69 4.50
CA VAL A 85 7.09 13.24 3.15
C VAL A 85 8.32 12.60 2.50
N GLY A 86 9.49 13.21 2.67
CA GLY A 86 10.77 12.65 2.22
C GLY A 86 11.08 11.29 2.85
N PHE A 87 10.89 11.15 4.17
CA PHE A 87 11.06 9.87 4.86
C PHE A 87 10.08 8.79 4.38
N VAL A 88 8.81 9.15 4.17
CA VAL A 88 7.80 8.22 3.65
C VAL A 88 8.15 7.77 2.23
N VAL A 89 8.56 8.70 1.37
CA VAL A 89 8.99 8.38 -0.01
C VAL A 89 10.23 7.49 0.00
N ALA A 90 11.22 7.78 0.85
CA ALA A 90 12.42 6.97 0.99
C ALA A 90 12.10 5.56 1.52
N ALA A 91 11.20 5.45 2.50
CA ALA A 91 10.72 4.17 3.02
C ALA A 91 9.98 3.35 1.94
N ILE A 92 9.12 4.00 1.16
CA ILE A 92 8.42 3.38 0.02
C ILE A 92 9.42 2.87 -1.02
N MET A 93 10.43 3.67 -1.36
CA MET A 93 11.51 3.27 -2.26
C MET A 93 12.26 2.05 -1.73
N GLY A 94 12.71 2.10 -0.47
CA GLY A 94 13.44 1.00 0.16
C GLY A 94 12.63 -0.31 0.16
N LEU A 95 11.35 -0.24 0.55
CA LEU A 95 10.47 -1.40 0.56
C LEU A 95 10.15 -1.91 -0.85
N THR A 96 10.09 -1.03 -1.84
CA THR A 96 9.94 -1.42 -3.26
C THR A 96 11.17 -2.17 -3.75
N VAL A 97 12.37 -1.68 -3.45
CA VAL A 97 13.64 -2.35 -3.80
C VAL A 97 13.73 -3.73 -3.15
N VAL A 98 13.48 -3.82 -1.85
CA VAL A 98 13.49 -5.11 -1.12
C VAL A 98 12.46 -6.08 -1.69
N SER A 99 11.25 -5.61 -1.97
CA SER A 99 10.18 -6.42 -2.55
C SER A 99 10.55 -6.91 -3.96
N ARG A 100 11.21 -6.07 -4.77
CA ARG A 100 11.69 -6.44 -6.10
C ARG A 100 12.80 -7.47 -6.02
N LEU A 101 13.78 -7.29 -5.14
CA LEU A 101 14.88 -8.24 -4.94
C LEU A 101 14.37 -9.62 -4.53
N ARG A 102 13.33 -9.70 -3.70
CA ARG A 102 12.67 -10.97 -3.34
C ARG A 102 11.84 -11.58 -4.47
N SER A 103 11.43 -10.78 -5.45
CA SER A 103 10.57 -11.21 -6.57
C SER A 103 11.35 -11.61 -7.81
N LEU A 104 12.66 -11.31 -7.89
CA LEU A 104 13.51 -11.75 -9.00
C LEU A 104 13.81 -13.25 -8.81
N PRO A 105 13.50 -14.11 -9.80
CA PRO A 105 14.01 -15.47 -9.81
C PRO A 105 15.54 -15.41 -9.77
N ASN A 106 16.20 -16.30 -9.03
CA ASN A 106 17.64 -16.55 -9.19
C ASN A 106 17.88 -16.88 -10.67
N GLN A 107 18.27 -15.88 -11.47
CA GLN A 107 18.69 -16.14 -12.84
C GLN A 107 20.01 -16.92 -12.73
N PRO A 108 20.11 -18.12 -13.33
CA PRO A 108 21.40 -18.78 -13.42
C PRO A 108 22.35 -17.83 -14.16
N ASN A 109 23.49 -17.59 -13.53
CA ASN A 109 24.50 -16.67 -14.03
C ASN A 109 24.87 -17.10 -15.46
N PRO A 110 24.75 -16.24 -16.50
CA PRO A 110 25.03 -16.62 -17.89
C PRO A 110 26.51 -16.98 -18.19
N GLY A 111 27.31 -17.26 -17.17
CA GLY A 111 28.69 -17.76 -17.25
C GLY A 111 28.93 -19.09 -16.52
N GLN A 112 27.91 -19.77 -15.99
CA GLN A 112 28.04 -21.15 -15.51
C GLN A 112 27.68 -22.10 -16.66
N GLY A 113 28.70 -22.46 -17.43
CA GLY A 113 28.61 -23.31 -18.62
C GLY A 113 28.10 -24.73 -18.32
N ALA A 114 27.53 -25.34 -19.36
CA ALA A 114 27.34 -26.78 -19.49
C ALA A 114 28.69 -27.50 -19.64
#